data_AF-A0A523FKT3-F1
#
_entry.id   AF-A0A523FKT3-F1
#
_cell.length_a   1.000
_cell.length_b   1.000
_cell.length_c   1.000
_cell.angle_alpha   90.00
_cell.angle_beta   90.00
_cell.angle_gamma   90.00
#
_symmetry.space_group_name_H-M   'P 1'
#
loop_
_entity.id
_entity.type
_entity.pdbx_description
1 polymer ?
#
loop_
_entity_poly.entity_id
_entity_poly.type
_entity_poly.pdbx_seq_one_letter_code
_entity_poly.pdbx_strand_id
1 'polypeptide(L)'
;MSTTDLRLTDKGSLPKPGPLGRLLRLGLGYWVLMGFVYEIWDDRMMLTAGEFEPYDLIANALLVGLFLVSYVINIGFSQSFKKWPALVSALGLGLLALYDYSNTGNWTGFAFGTGFFLWSMYIFTHLGVSFLIAAVIGTPGCEMRAFHDLFSKVFKVEVKEHLCPIGPIQPLDKWESKQAWMKAN
;
A
#
# COMPACT_ATOMS: atom_id res chain seq x y z
N MET A 1 0.72 11.42 -15.93
CA MET A 1 2.01 11.17 -15.25
C MET A 1 1.71 11.12 -13.75
N SER A 2 1.73 9.94 -13.13
CA SER A 2 1.45 9.81 -11.69
C SER A 2 2.61 10.40 -10.89
N THR A 3 2.36 11.45 -10.11
CA THR A 3 3.39 12.09 -9.27
C THR A 3 3.33 11.48 -7.88
N THR A 4 4.48 11.09 -7.32
CA THR A 4 4.63 10.69 -5.90
C THR A 4 4.57 11.88 -4.94
N ASP A 5 4.23 13.06 -5.45
CA ASP A 5 4.13 14.29 -4.69
C ASP A 5 2.84 14.31 -3.87
N LEU A 6 2.99 14.56 -2.58
CA LEU A 6 1.89 14.66 -1.65
C LEU A 6 1.16 16.00 -1.86
N ARG A 7 0.09 15.98 -2.66
CA ARG A 7 -0.83 17.12 -2.82
C ARG A 7 -1.94 17.05 -1.79
N LEU A 8 -1.78 17.81 -0.71
CA LEU A 8 -2.74 17.87 0.38
C LEU A 8 -3.84 18.88 0.05
N THR A 9 -5.10 18.46 0.18
CA THR A 9 -6.29 19.32 0.03
C THR A 9 -7.00 19.49 1.36
N ASP A 10 -7.86 20.49 1.46
CA ASP A 10 -8.63 20.74 2.67
C ASP A 10 -9.67 19.64 2.93
N LYS A 11 -10.04 19.46 4.19
CA LYS A 11 -11.03 18.47 4.62
C LYS A 11 -12.39 18.75 3.97
N GLY A 12 -13.04 17.71 3.46
CA GLY A 12 -14.34 17.80 2.77
C GLY A 12 -14.25 18.27 1.32
N SER A 13 -13.04 18.43 0.77
CA SER A 13 -12.87 18.79 -0.65
C SER A 13 -13.08 17.59 -1.59
N LEU A 14 -12.90 16.36 -1.10
CA LEU A 14 -13.06 15.15 -1.89
C LEU A 14 -14.41 14.46 -1.62
N PRO A 15 -15.03 13.86 -2.66
CA PRO A 15 -16.27 13.12 -2.50
C PRO A 15 -16.03 11.91 -1.59
N LYS A 16 -16.94 11.71 -0.63
CA LYS A 16 -16.92 10.53 0.22
C LYS A 16 -17.37 9.30 -0.58
N PRO A 17 -16.81 8.12 -0.30
CA PRO A 17 -17.22 6.90 -0.94
C PRO A 17 -18.60 6.46 -0.45
N GLY A 18 -19.47 6.11 -1.39
CA GLY A 18 -20.73 5.45 -1.08
C GLY A 18 -20.56 3.93 -0.94
N PRO A 19 -21.67 3.20 -0.79
CA PRO A 19 -21.71 1.74 -0.68
C PRO A 19 -20.85 0.97 -1.68
N LEU A 20 -20.90 1.31 -2.97
CA LEU A 20 -20.13 0.62 -4.02
C LEU A 20 -18.64 0.94 -3.89
N GLY A 21 -18.29 2.20 -3.63
CA GLY A 21 -16.91 2.60 -3.34
C GLY A 21 -16.34 1.88 -2.12
N ARG A 22 -17.16 1.64 -1.09
CA ARG A 22 -16.76 0.88 0.12
C ARG A 22 -16.63 -0.61 -0.14
N LEU A 23 -17.56 -1.22 -0.88
CA LEU A 23 -17.49 -2.64 -1.25
C LEU A 23 -16.26 -2.93 -2.11
N LEU A 24 -15.94 -2.05 -3.07
CA LEU A 24 -14.74 -2.19 -3.89
C LEU A 24 -13.47 -2.15 -3.03
N ARG A 25 -13.37 -1.21 -2.09
CA ARG A 25 -12.24 -1.12 -1.16
C ARG A 25 -12.12 -2.36 -0.27
N LEU A 26 -13.26 -2.87 0.23
CA LEU A 26 -13.27 -4.08 1.04
C LEU A 26 -12.77 -5.29 0.23
N GLY A 27 -13.23 -5.43 -1.01
CA GLY A 27 -12.77 -6.47 -1.94
C GLY A 27 -11.27 -6.35 -2.26
N LEU A 28 -10.78 -5.13 -2.54
CA LEU A 28 -9.36 -4.88 -2.80
C LEU A 28 -8.50 -5.15 -1.56
N GLY A 29 -8.94 -4.70 -0.38
CA GLY A 29 -8.24 -4.97 0.88
C GLY A 29 -8.16 -6.46 1.18
N TYR A 30 -9.27 -7.18 1.02
CA TYR A 30 -9.30 -8.65 1.16
C TYR A 30 -8.38 -9.33 0.15
N TRP A 31 -8.43 -8.92 -1.13
CA TRP A 31 -7.58 -9.49 -2.18
C TRP A 31 -6.09 -9.24 -1.92
N VAL A 32 -5.69 -8.05 -1.44
CA VAL A 32 -4.30 -7.77 -1.09
C VAL A 32 -3.84 -8.60 0.12
N LEU A 33 -4.68 -8.71 1.15
CA LEU A 33 -4.32 -9.48 2.34
C LEU A 33 -4.24 -10.98 2.05
N MET A 34 -5.19 -11.54 1.30
CA MET A 34 -5.21 -12.98 1.02
C MET A 34 -4.32 -13.37 -0.16
N GLY A 35 -4.17 -12.52 -1.17
CA GLY A 35 -3.36 -12.82 -2.35
C GLY A 35 -1.89 -12.44 -2.23
N PHE A 36 -1.52 -11.47 -1.38
CA PHE A 36 -0.11 -11.13 -1.18
C PHE A 36 0.36 -11.47 0.23
N VAL A 37 -0.33 -10.96 1.26
CA VAL A 37 0.17 -11.12 2.65
C VAL A 37 0.13 -12.58 3.09
N TYR A 38 -0.98 -13.29 2.83
CA TYR A 38 -1.10 -14.70 3.18
C TYR A 38 -0.13 -15.58 2.39
N GLU A 39 0.00 -15.39 1.07
CA GLU A 39 0.94 -16.17 0.24
C GLU A 39 2.39 -15.95 0.69
N ILE A 40 2.82 -14.70 0.90
CA ILE A 40 4.16 -14.38 1.42
C ILE A 40 4.37 -14.98 2.83
N TRP A 41 3.33 -15.03 3.65
CA TRP A 41 3.39 -15.64 4.97
C TRP A 41 3.53 -17.15 4.91
N ASP A 42 2.81 -17.82 4.01
CA ASP A 42 2.89 -19.26 3.81
C ASP A 42 4.29 -19.66 3.33
N ASP A 43 4.83 -18.92 2.36
CA ASP A 43 6.16 -19.12 1.77
C ASP A 43 7.33 -18.64 2.64
N ARG A 44 7.06 -18.12 3.86
CA ARG A 44 8.10 -17.50 4.72
C ARG A 44 9.30 -18.42 4.99
N MET A 45 9.08 -19.74 5.08
CA MET A 45 10.16 -20.70 5.32
C MET A 45 11.05 -20.85 4.10
N MET A 46 10.48 -20.93 2.90
CA MET A 46 11.25 -20.99 1.65
C MET A 46 11.98 -19.67 1.38
N LEU A 47 11.31 -18.54 1.63
CA LEU A 47 11.89 -17.20 1.53
C LEU A 47 13.11 -17.06 2.44
N THR A 48 12.97 -17.40 3.72
CA THR A 48 14.06 -17.25 4.69
C THR A 48 15.15 -18.31 4.54
N ALA A 49 14.85 -19.51 4.03
CA ALA A 49 15.86 -20.52 3.70
C ALA A 49 16.69 -20.17 2.46
N GLY A 50 16.21 -19.23 1.63
CA GLY A 50 16.89 -18.83 0.40
C GLY A 50 16.71 -19.81 -0.77
N GLU A 51 15.68 -20.66 -0.68
CA GLU A 51 15.38 -21.73 -1.63
C GLU A 51 14.25 -21.35 -2.59
N PHE A 52 14.08 -20.06 -2.91
CA PHE A 52 13.03 -19.63 -3.81
C PHE A 52 13.58 -19.31 -5.19
N GLU A 53 12.93 -19.85 -6.21
CA GLU A 53 13.20 -19.44 -7.59
C GLU A 53 12.53 -18.09 -7.86
N PRO A 54 13.22 -17.13 -8.50
CA PRO A 54 12.75 -15.76 -8.64
C PRO A 54 11.51 -15.55 -9.53
N TYR A 55 10.93 -16.57 -10.16
CA TYR A 55 10.22 -16.35 -11.43
C TYR A 55 8.73 -15.99 -11.37
N ASP A 56 7.90 -16.46 -10.41
CA ASP A 56 6.44 -16.33 -10.58
C ASP A 56 5.74 -15.33 -9.65
N LEU A 57 5.91 -15.40 -8.34
CA LEU A 57 5.17 -14.53 -7.41
C LEU A 57 6.05 -13.45 -6.77
N ILE A 58 7.29 -13.80 -6.44
CA ILE A 58 8.22 -12.96 -5.67
C ILE A 58 8.76 -11.80 -6.51
N ALA A 59 9.10 -12.02 -7.78
CA ALA A 59 9.49 -10.94 -8.69
C ALA A 59 8.35 -9.93 -8.92
N ASN A 60 7.12 -10.42 -9.03
CA ASN A 60 5.94 -9.57 -9.18
C ASN A 60 5.70 -8.77 -7.89
N ALA A 61 5.77 -9.40 -6.71
CA ALA A 61 5.68 -8.73 -5.42
C ALA A 61 6.80 -7.69 -5.23
N LEU A 62 8.02 -7.96 -5.69
CA LEU A 62 9.14 -7.02 -5.63
C LEU A 62 8.89 -5.78 -6.50
N LEU A 63 8.50 -5.97 -7.76
CA LEU A 63 8.23 -4.85 -8.68
C LEU A 63 7.05 -4.01 -8.22
N VAL A 64 5.94 -4.67 -7.85
CA VAL A 64 4.75 -4.01 -7.33
C VAL A 64 5.06 -3.31 -6.01
N GLY A 65 5.80 -3.96 -5.11
CA GLY A 65 6.23 -3.39 -3.83
C GLY A 65 7.12 -2.16 -4.02
N LEU A 66 8.11 -2.19 -4.92
CA LEU A 66 9.00 -1.05 -5.19
C LEU A 66 8.24 0.13 -5.81
N PHE A 67 7.21 -0.15 -6.59
CA PHE A 67 6.31 0.89 -7.09
C PHE A 67 5.45 1.50 -5.98
N LEU A 68 4.90 0.66 -5.10
CA LEU A 68 3.94 1.06 -4.06
C LEU A 68 4.60 1.67 -2.83
N VAL A 69 5.84 1.29 -2.50
CA VAL A 69 6.51 1.69 -1.24
C VAL A 69 6.61 3.20 -1.08
N SER A 70 6.83 3.93 -2.17
CA SER A 70 6.88 5.39 -2.12
C SER A 70 5.51 5.97 -1.76
N TYR A 71 4.42 5.40 -2.25
CA TYR A 71 3.07 5.85 -1.88
C TYR A 71 2.74 5.45 -0.44
N VAL A 72 3.03 4.21 -0.03
CA VAL A 72 2.80 3.72 1.35
C VAL A 72 3.52 4.59 2.36
N ILE A 73 4.81 4.87 2.15
CA ILE A 73 5.60 5.66 3.09
C ILE A 73 5.21 7.15 3.02
N ASN A 74 5.12 7.74 1.83
CA ASN A 74 4.85 9.18 1.73
C ASN A 74 3.45 9.54 2.23
N ILE A 75 2.44 8.78 1.83
CA ILE A 75 1.05 9.04 2.23
C ILE A 75 0.81 8.59 3.67
N GLY A 76 1.35 7.43 4.06
CA GLY A 76 1.22 6.89 5.41
C GLY A 76 1.86 7.78 6.47
N PHE A 77 3.02 8.40 6.19
CA PHE A 77 3.66 9.34 7.11
C PHE A 77 3.32 10.82 6.84
N SER A 78 2.47 11.11 5.84
CA SER A 78 2.19 12.48 5.38
C SER A 78 3.46 13.30 5.07
N GLN A 79 4.47 12.66 4.48
CA GLN A 79 5.76 13.25 4.11
C GLN A 79 5.99 13.13 2.61
N SER A 80 6.61 14.14 1.97
CA SER A 80 6.88 14.12 0.53
C SER A 80 8.32 13.70 0.23
N PHE A 81 8.71 12.47 0.57
CA PHE A 81 10.06 11.95 0.25
C PHE A 81 10.24 11.62 -1.23
N LYS A 82 9.30 11.98 -2.12
CA LYS A 82 9.35 11.69 -3.56
C LYS A 82 9.59 10.19 -3.80
N LYS A 83 10.60 9.82 -4.58
CA LYS A 83 10.97 8.42 -4.88
C LYS A 83 12.05 7.86 -3.94
N TRP A 84 12.46 8.60 -2.91
CA TRP A 84 13.48 8.14 -1.97
C TRP A 84 13.12 6.81 -1.28
N PRO A 85 11.87 6.56 -0.85
CA PRO A 85 11.55 5.29 -0.20
C PRO A 85 11.77 4.08 -1.12
N ALA A 86 11.46 4.21 -2.42
CA ALA A 86 11.75 3.17 -3.41
C ALA A 86 13.25 2.99 -3.63
N LEU A 87 14.01 4.09 -3.73
CA LEU A 87 15.46 4.02 -3.91
C LEU A 87 16.16 3.38 -2.70
N VAL A 88 15.79 3.78 -1.48
CA VAL A 88 16.32 3.22 -0.24
C VAL A 88 15.95 1.75 -0.10
N SER A 89 14.72 1.37 -0.46
CA SER A 89 14.30 -0.04 -0.46
C SER A 89 15.10 -0.87 -1.46
N ALA A 90 15.25 -0.39 -2.70
CA ALA A 90 16.02 -1.08 -3.74
C ALA A 90 17.50 -1.23 -3.35
N LEU A 91 18.11 -0.16 -2.82
CA LEU A 91 19.48 -0.20 -2.36
C LEU A 91 19.65 -1.11 -1.14
N GLY A 92 18.74 -1.05 -0.17
CA GLY A 92 18.75 -1.92 1.01
C GLY A 92 18.65 -3.40 0.64
N LEU A 93 17.67 -3.76 -0.20
CA LEU A 93 17.53 -5.14 -0.70
C LEU A 93 18.74 -5.56 -1.55
N GLY A 94 19.28 -4.66 -2.38
CA GLY A 94 20.50 -4.92 -3.15
C GLY A 94 21.73 -5.18 -2.29
N LEU A 95 21.90 -4.44 -1.19
CA LEU A 95 22.98 -4.67 -0.22
C LEU A 95 22.83 -6.02 0.49
N LEU A 96 21.61 -6.43 0.83
CA LEU A 96 21.35 -7.75 1.41
C LEU A 96 21.66 -8.88 0.42
N ALA A 97 21.27 -8.71 -0.86
CA ALA A 97 21.60 -9.67 -1.91
C ALA A 97 23.11 -9.78 -2.14
N LEU A 98 23.82 -8.64 -2.13
CA LEU A 98 25.29 -8.63 -2.22
C LEU A 98 25.95 -9.31 -1.02
N TYR A 99 25.42 -9.08 0.18
CA TYR A 99 25.88 -9.75 1.39
C TYR A 99 25.73 -11.27 1.26
N ASP A 100 24.56 -11.77 0.87
CA ASP A 100 24.35 -13.21 0.66
C ASP A 100 25.26 -13.77 -0.44
N TYR A 101 25.41 -13.06 -1.56
CA TYR A 101 26.26 -13.50 -2.65
C TYR A 101 27.73 -13.65 -2.21
N SER A 102 28.24 -12.70 -1.43
CA SER A 102 29.61 -12.75 -0.92
C SER A 102 29.87 -13.88 0.08
N ASN A 103 28.84 -14.36 0.79
CA ASN A 103 28.99 -15.41 1.81
C ASN A 103 28.65 -16.81 1.28
N THR A 104 27.67 -16.91 0.38
CA THR A 104 27.07 -18.18 -0.06
C THR A 104 27.24 -18.46 -1.56
N GLY A 105 27.63 -17.45 -2.34
CA GLY A 105 27.63 -17.51 -3.81
C GLY A 105 26.23 -17.40 -4.44
N ASN A 106 25.19 -17.20 -3.63
CA ASN A 106 23.80 -17.07 -4.08
C ASN A 106 23.22 -15.69 -3.72
N TRP A 107 22.43 -15.11 -4.62
CA TRP A 107 21.81 -13.78 -4.44
C TRP A 107 20.59 -13.80 -3.52
N THR A 108 19.97 -14.97 -3.35
CA THR A 108 18.73 -15.17 -2.60
C THR A 108 19.01 -15.91 -1.30
N GLY A 109 20.00 -15.52 -0.51
CA GLY A 109 20.30 -16.17 0.76
C GLY A 109 19.35 -15.76 1.90
N PHE A 110 19.69 -16.17 3.11
CA PHE A 110 18.88 -15.91 4.31
C PHE A 110 18.68 -14.41 4.57
N ALA A 111 19.69 -13.57 4.35
CA ALA A 111 19.62 -12.15 4.67
C ALA A 111 18.66 -11.41 3.73
N PHE A 112 18.80 -11.63 2.42
CA PHE A 112 17.91 -11.10 1.39
C PHE A 112 16.50 -11.64 1.58
N GLY A 113 16.35 -12.95 1.75
CA GLY A 113 15.06 -13.60 1.95
C GLY A 113 14.28 -13.03 3.14
N THR A 114 14.95 -12.90 4.29
CA THR A 114 14.36 -12.30 5.50
C THR A 114 14.04 -10.82 5.29
N GLY A 115 14.96 -10.06 4.70
CA GLY A 115 14.75 -8.64 4.44
C GLY A 115 13.59 -8.39 3.48
N PHE A 116 13.51 -9.16 2.40
CA PHE A 116 12.44 -9.12 1.42
C PHE A 116 11.10 -9.51 2.03
N PHE A 117 11.07 -10.57 2.85
CA PHE A 117 9.88 -10.98 3.59
C PHE A 117 9.35 -9.84 4.48
N LEU A 118 10.19 -9.28 5.35
CA LEU A 118 9.78 -8.21 6.26
C LEU A 118 9.33 -6.95 5.51
N TRP A 119 10.07 -6.57 4.48
CA TRP A 119 9.75 -5.41 3.63
C TRP A 119 8.41 -5.58 2.90
N SER A 120 8.19 -6.74 2.29
CA SER A 120 6.95 -7.03 1.57
C SER A 120 5.76 -7.12 2.52
N MET A 121 5.92 -7.81 3.65
CA MET A 121 4.90 -7.88 4.70
C MET A 121 4.49 -6.50 5.17
N TYR A 122 5.43 -5.58 5.40
CA TYR A 122 5.13 -4.21 5.78
C TYR A 122 4.28 -3.49 4.72
N ILE A 123 4.71 -3.51 3.45
CA ILE A 123 4.04 -2.77 2.37
C ILE A 123 2.63 -3.30 2.13
N PHE A 124 2.49 -4.60 1.92
CA PHE A 124 1.21 -5.21 1.53
C PHE A 124 0.24 -5.26 2.71
N THR A 125 0.71 -5.48 3.94
CA THR A 125 -0.16 -5.40 5.12
C THR A 125 -0.65 -3.98 5.34
N HIS A 126 0.24 -2.98 5.27
CA HIS A 126 -0.17 -1.58 5.43
C HIS A 126 -1.20 -1.19 4.38
N LEU A 127 -0.99 -1.58 3.12
CA LEU A 127 -1.93 -1.32 2.03
C LEU A 127 -3.28 -2.03 2.22
N GLY A 128 -3.25 -3.34 2.49
CA GLY A 128 -4.47 -4.15 2.66
C GLY A 128 -5.31 -3.66 3.84
N VAL A 129 -4.69 -3.41 4.98
CA VAL A 129 -5.38 -2.88 6.17
C VAL A 129 -5.91 -1.47 5.91
N SER A 130 -5.16 -0.62 5.21
CA SER A 130 -5.64 0.72 4.81
C SER A 130 -6.93 0.66 4.00
N PHE A 131 -7.04 -0.28 3.05
CA PHE A 131 -8.26 -0.49 2.27
C PHE A 131 -9.45 -0.92 3.13
N LEU A 132 -9.24 -1.85 4.07
CA LEU A 132 -10.28 -2.29 4.98
C LEU A 132 -10.78 -1.15 5.87
N ILE A 133 -9.86 -0.37 6.45
CA ILE A 133 -10.22 0.79 7.27
C ILE A 133 -10.98 1.80 6.41
N ALA A 134 -10.48 2.13 5.23
CA ALA A 134 -11.12 3.07 4.30
C ALA A 134 -12.55 2.65 3.94
N ALA A 135 -12.80 1.34 3.76
CA ALA A 135 -14.12 0.79 3.49
C ALA A 135 -15.08 0.99 4.68
N VAL A 136 -14.61 0.75 5.90
CA VAL A 136 -15.41 0.87 7.12
C VAL A 136 -15.76 2.34 7.42
N ILE A 137 -14.75 3.22 7.43
CA ILE A 137 -14.94 4.61 7.85
C ILE A 137 -15.35 5.55 6.71
N GLY A 138 -15.33 5.06 5.46
CA GLY A 138 -15.61 5.85 4.27
C GLY A 138 -14.61 6.98 4.06
N THR A 139 -13.31 6.65 4.04
CA THR A 139 -12.25 7.65 3.85
C THR A 139 -12.34 8.28 2.46
N PRO A 140 -12.46 9.61 2.35
CA PRO A 140 -12.46 10.29 1.06
C PRO A 140 -11.04 10.35 0.47
N GLY A 141 -10.95 10.25 -0.86
CA GLY A 141 -9.67 10.34 -1.56
C GLY A 141 -8.89 9.04 -1.52
N CYS A 142 -7.67 9.07 -0.98
CA CYS A 142 -6.75 7.94 -1.01
C CYS A 142 -6.81 7.07 0.24
N GLU A 143 -6.88 5.76 0.04
CA GLU A 143 -7.12 4.77 1.09
C GLU A 143 -5.90 4.62 2.01
N MET A 144 -4.69 4.86 1.51
CA MET A 144 -3.47 4.90 2.32
C MET A 144 -3.51 5.97 3.42
N ARG A 145 -4.47 6.92 3.37
CA ARG A 145 -4.68 7.92 4.41
C ARG A 145 -5.77 7.55 5.42
N ALA A 146 -6.34 6.35 5.31
CA ALA A 146 -7.38 5.87 6.20
C ALA A 146 -6.94 5.87 7.67
N PHE A 147 -5.67 5.63 7.97
CA PHE A 147 -5.15 5.74 9.34
C PHE A 147 -5.23 7.18 9.89
N HIS A 148 -4.86 8.18 9.09
CA HIS A 148 -4.96 9.59 9.49
C HIS A 148 -6.42 10.04 9.60
N ASP A 149 -7.29 9.59 8.68
CA ASP A 149 -8.73 9.88 8.74
C ASP A 149 -9.39 9.23 9.97
N LEU A 150 -9.00 7.98 10.29
CA LEU A 150 -9.41 7.30 11.52
C LEU A 150 -8.96 8.08 12.76
N PHE A 151 -7.68 8.48 12.80
CA PHE A 151 -7.14 9.29 13.89
C PHE A 151 -7.90 10.63 14.03
N SER A 152 -8.18 11.30 12.91
CA SER A 152 -9.00 12.52 12.86
C SER A 152 -10.39 12.32 13.46
N LYS A 153 -11.05 11.20 13.16
CA LYS A 153 -12.38 10.88 13.71
C LYS A 153 -12.34 10.57 15.20
N VAL A 154 -11.32 9.83 15.65
CA VAL A 154 -11.16 9.44 17.06
C VAL A 154 -10.80 10.64 17.94
N PHE A 155 -9.83 11.45 17.51
CA PHE A 155 -9.30 12.58 18.29
C PHE A 155 -9.93 13.93 17.95
N LYS A 156 -10.89 13.97 17.01
CA LYS A 156 -11.54 15.20 16.52
C LYS A 156 -10.55 16.26 16.00
N VAL A 157 -9.42 15.82 15.45
CA VAL A 157 -8.41 16.69 14.84
C VAL A 157 -8.65 16.75 13.34
N GLU A 158 -8.58 17.95 12.75
CA GLU A 158 -8.69 18.08 11.29
C GLU A 158 -7.42 17.61 10.60
N VAL A 159 -7.55 16.60 9.74
CA VAL A 159 -6.48 16.15 8.85
C VAL A 159 -6.81 16.56 7.42
N LYS A 160 -5.76 16.95 6.69
CA LYS A 160 -5.89 17.23 5.25
C LYS A 160 -6.28 15.95 4.51
N GLU A 161 -6.84 16.11 3.32
CA GLU A 161 -7.18 15.02 2.40
C GLU A 161 -6.11 14.90 1.32
N HIS A 162 -6.02 13.74 0.65
CA HIS A 162 -5.09 13.53 -0.45
C HIS A 162 -5.77 12.75 -1.57
N LEU A 163 -5.55 13.22 -2.80
CA LEU A 163 -6.05 12.54 -3.98
C LEU A 163 -5.23 11.29 -4.26
N CYS A 164 -5.88 10.14 -4.42
CA CYS A 164 -5.17 8.95 -4.84
C CYS A 164 -4.65 9.14 -6.27
N PRO A 165 -3.33 9.04 -6.51
CA PRO A 165 -2.74 9.38 -7.80
C PRO A 165 -3.05 8.33 -8.88
N ILE A 166 -3.45 7.13 -8.47
CA ILE A 166 -3.69 5.97 -9.33
C ILE A 166 -4.83 5.15 -8.74
N GLY A 167 -5.76 4.71 -9.59
CA GLY A 167 -6.77 3.70 -9.24
C GLY A 167 -8.17 4.01 -9.78
N PRO A 168 -9.02 2.99 -9.94
CA PRO A 168 -10.40 3.14 -10.43
C PRO A 168 -11.35 3.73 -9.38
N ILE A 169 -10.91 3.81 -8.13
CA ILE A 169 -11.76 4.10 -6.98
C ILE A 169 -12.23 5.56 -6.98
N GLN A 170 -11.35 6.50 -7.34
CA GLN A 170 -11.72 7.91 -7.38
C GLN A 170 -12.78 8.23 -8.46
N PRO A 171 -12.66 7.74 -9.72
CA PRO A 171 -13.76 7.85 -10.69
C PRO A 171 -15.07 7.26 -10.18
N LEU A 172 -15.02 6.13 -9.47
CA LEU A 172 -16.20 5.48 -8.90
C LEU A 172 -16.85 6.36 -7.84
N ASP A 173 -16.10 6.88 -6.86
CA ASP A 173 -16.64 7.75 -5.81
C ASP A 173 -17.24 9.05 -6.39
N LYS A 174 -16.59 9.62 -7.41
CA LYS A 174 -17.10 10.79 -8.15
C LYS A 174 -18.39 10.50 -8.91
N TRP A 175 -18.53 9.31 -9.47
CA TRP A 175 -19.77 8.89 -10.13
C TRP A 175 -20.87 8.60 -9.10
N GLU A 176 -20.53 7.97 -7.98
CA GLU A 176 -21.46 7.59 -6.92
C GLU A 176 -22.05 8.81 -6.22
N SER A 177 -21.22 9.80 -5.90
CA SER A 177 -21.66 11.09 -5.32
C SER A 177 -22.66 11.88 -6.19
N LYS A 178 -22.77 11.58 -7.49
CA LYS A 178 -23.75 12.21 -8.40
C LYS A 178 -25.09 11.48 -8.42
N GLN A 179 -25.18 10.29 -7.84
CA GLN A 179 -26.38 9.47 -7.90
C GLN A 179 -27.48 10.02 -6.97
N ALA A 180 -28.75 9.89 -7.40
CA ALA A 180 -29.89 10.41 -6.66
C ALA A 180 -30.03 9.76 -5.27
N TRP A 181 -29.72 8.46 -5.16
CA TRP A 181 -29.81 7.71 -3.91
C TRP A 181 -28.76 8.11 -2.86
N MET A 182 -27.71 8.82 -3.25
CA MET A 182 -26.73 9.41 -2.31
C MET A 182 -27.20 10.74 -1.70
N LYS A 183 -28.21 11.40 -2.29
CA LYS A 183 -28.78 12.67 -1.77
C LYS A 183 -29.93 12.44 -0.80
N ALA A 184 -30.41 11.20 -0.70
CA ALA A 184 -31.56 10.81 0.12
C ALA A 184 -31.18 10.30 1.52
N ASN A 185 -29.87 10.21 1.82
CA ASN A 185 -29.28 9.86 3.11
C ASN A 185 -28.50 11.05 3.67
#